data_AF-A0A524B9Q6-F1
#
_entry.id   AF-A0A524B9Q6-F1
#
_cell.length_a   1.000
_cell.length_b   1.000
_cell.length_c   1.000
_cell.angle_alpha   90.00
_cell.angle_beta   90.00
_cell.angle_gamma   90.00
#
_symmetry.space_group_name_H-M   'P 1'
#
loop_
_entity.id
_entity.type
_entity.pdbx_description
1 polymer ?
#
loop_
_entity_poly.entity_id
_entity_poly.type
_entity_poly.pdbx_seq_one_letter_code
_entity_poly.pdbx_strand_id
1 'polypeptide(L)' 'MINGVSVVMRPFHNGFRVHANHRPCSILPYGGYVRSILEAEHMLKRYQPKIISFARTPN' A
#
# COMPACT_ATOMS: atom_id res chain seq x y z
N MET A 1 -6.15 4.34 8.10
CA MET A 1 -5.58 3.11 8.72
C MET A 1 -6.38 1.91 8.23
N ILE A 2 -5.73 0.80 7.94
CA ILE A 2 -6.37 -0.49 7.62
C ILE A 2 -6.04 -1.46 8.75
N ASN A 3 -6.99 -1.74 9.66
CA ASN A 3 -6.80 -2.65 10.81
C ASN A 3 -5.49 -2.41 11.61
N GLY A 4 -5.17 -1.16 11.92
CA GLY A 4 -3.95 -0.77 12.66
C GLY A 4 -2.70 -0.62 11.80
N VAL A 5 -2.74 -0.99 10.52
CA VAL A 5 -1.67 -0.71 9.55
C VAL A 5 -1.88 0.69 8.98
N SER A 6 -0.97 1.60 9.31
CA SER A 6 -0.95 2.93 8.71
C SER A 6 -0.32 2.84 7.33
N VAL A 7 -1.11 3.18 6.31
CA VAL A 7 -0.70 3.21 4.92
C VAL A 7 -0.73 4.66 4.46
N VAL A 8 0.38 5.14 3.91
CA VAL A 8 0.54 6.51 3.42
C VAL A 8 0.90 6.49 1.94
N MET A 9 0.32 7.43 1.20
CA MET A 9 0.69 7.68 -0.19
C MET A 9 1.65 8.86 -0.25
N ARG A 10 2.75 8.72 -0.99
CA ARG A 10 3.70 9.81 -1.25
C ARG A 10 3.80 10.07 -2.75
N PRO A 11 3.85 11.32 -3.21
CA PRO A 11 4.12 11.61 -4.61
C PRO A 11 5.40 10.92 -5.08
N PHE A 12 5.37 10.32 -6.27
CA PHE A 12 6.52 9.65 -6.88
C PHE A 12 6.38 9.65 -8.40
N HIS A 13 7.29 10.32 -9.11
CA HIS A 13 7.22 10.48 -10.57
C HIS A 13 5.83 10.99 -11.02
N ASN A 14 5.17 10.27 -11.94
CA ASN A 14 3.86 10.62 -12.50
C ASN A 14 2.70 9.98 -11.71
N GLY A 15 2.90 9.73 -10.42
CA GLY A 15 1.92 9.05 -9.58
C GLY A 15 2.28 9.11 -8.11
N PHE A 16 1.97 8.04 -7.40
CA PHE A 16 2.13 7.91 -5.97
C PHE A 16 2.77 6.56 -5.63
N ARG A 17 3.59 6.56 -4.60
CA ARG A 17 4.09 5.35 -3.96
C ARG A 17 3.37 5.13 -2.63
N VAL A 18 2.89 3.92 -2.43
CA VAL A 18 2.18 3.48 -1.25
C VAL A 18 3.18 2.84 -0.28
N HIS A 19 3.18 3.34 0.94
CA HIS A 19 4.03 2.88 2.04
C HIS A 19 3.16 2.37 3.17
N ALA A 20 3.55 1.27 3.81
CA ALA A 20 3.01 0.88 5.12
C ALA A 20 4.04 1.26 6.18
N ASN A 21 3.62 1.83 7.32
CA ASN A 21 4.40 2.30 8.49
C ASN A 21 5.88 2.68 8.28
N HIS A 22 6.76 1.76 7.87
CA HIS A 22 8.18 2.03 7.60
C HIS A 22 8.77 1.39 6.32
N ARG A 23 7.97 0.85 5.39
CA ARG A 23 8.47 0.16 4.18
C ARG A 23 7.57 0.38 2.95
N PRO A 24 8.12 0.34 1.72
CA PRO A 24 7.31 0.23 0.51
C PRO A 24 6.38 -0.99 0.60
N CYS A 25 5.12 -0.85 0.17
CA CYS A 25 4.18 -1.98 0.14
C CYS A 25 4.53 -2.94 -1.01
N SER A 26 5.47 -3.86 -0.79
CA SER A 26 5.90 -4.87 -1.78
C SER A 26 4.79 -5.84 -2.21
N ILE A 27 3.76 -6.01 -1.37
CA ILE A 27 2.60 -6.87 -1.66
C ILE A 27 1.69 -6.31 -2.77
N LEU A 28 1.82 -5.02 -3.10
CA LEU A 28 1.06 -4.35 -4.15
C LEU A 28 1.77 -4.51 -5.51
N PRO A 29 1.02 -4.57 -6.63
CA PRO A 29 1.62 -4.53 -7.96
C PRO A 29 2.57 -3.34 -8.11
N TYR A 30 3.73 -3.59 -8.72
CA TYR A 30 4.82 -2.62 -8.88
C TYR A 30 5.39 -2.04 -7.57
N GLY A 31 5.32 -2.81 -6.47
CA GLY A 31 5.88 -2.41 -5.17
C GLY A 31 5.18 -1.19 -4.57
N GLY A 32 3.87 -1.07 -4.81
CA GLY A 32 3.04 0.00 -4.28
C GLY A 32 3.01 1.27 -5.13
N TYR A 33 3.45 1.22 -6.38
CA TYR A 33 3.27 2.36 -7.30
C TYR A 33 1.86 2.38 -7.88
N VAL A 34 1.20 3.54 -7.84
CA VAL A 34 -0.14 3.79 -8.37
C VAL A 34 -0.18 5.14 -9.08
N ARG A 35 -0.96 5.28 -10.15
CA ARG A 35 -1.00 6.51 -10.96
C ARG A 35 -2.05 7.51 -10.49
N SER A 36 -3.04 7.08 -9.72
CA SER A 36 -4.09 7.94 -9.17
C SER A 36 -4.56 7.51 -7.78
N ILE A 37 -5.25 8.42 -7.08
CA ILE A 37 -5.90 8.13 -5.79
C ILE A 37 -6.96 7.04 -5.95
N LEU A 38 -7.75 7.09 -7.01
CA LEU A 38 -8.79 6.09 -7.30
C LEU A 38 -8.22 4.68 -7.49
N GLU A 39 -7.11 4.57 -8.22
CA GLU A 39 -6.37 3.31 -8.39
C GLU A 39 -5.84 2.81 -7.04
N ALA A 40 -5.31 3.73 -6.22
CA ALA A 40 -4.84 3.41 -4.88
C ALA A 40 -5.95 2.85 -3.98
N GLU A 41 -7.12 3.49 -3.95
CA GLU A 41 -8.26 3.04 -3.14
C GLU A 41 -8.76 1.66 -3.58
N HIS A 42 -8.89 1.43 -4.88
CA HIS A 42 -9.28 0.13 -5.42
C HIS A 42 -8.25 -0.96 -5.07
N MET A 43 -6.96 -0.65 -5.20
CA MET A 43 -5.89 -1.57 -4.85
C MET A 43 -5.86 -1.86 -3.36
N LEU A 44 -5.99 -0.85 -2.49
CA LEU A 44 -6.01 -1.04 -1.05
C LEU A 44 -7.15 -1.94 -0.61
N LYS A 45 -8.37 -1.75 -1.16
CA LYS A 45 -9.50 -2.66 -0.89
C LYS A 45 -9.23 -4.08 -1.36
N ARG A 46 -8.70 -4.25 -2.58
CA ARG A 46 -8.42 -5.57 -3.17
C ARG A 46 -7.32 -6.34 -2.41
N TYR A 47 -6.28 -5.64 -1.95
CA TYR A 47 -5.11 -6.25 -1.32
C TYR A 47 -5.12 -6.16 0.21
N GLN A 48 -6.16 -5.57 0.81
CA GLN A 48 -6.31 -5.39 2.26
C GLN A 48 -5.99 -6.67 3.06
N PRO A 49 -6.51 -7.87 2.72
CA PRO A 49 -6.20 -9.08 3.47
C PRO A 49 -4.69 -9.42 3.47
N LYS A 50 -4.01 -9.18 2.34
CA LYS A 50 -2.57 -9.44 2.18
C LYS A 50 -1.73 -8.41 2.92
N ILE A 51 -2.12 -7.13 2.89
CA ILE A 51 -1.49 -6.05 3.67
C ILE A 51 -1.52 -6.40 5.16
N ILE A 52 -2.69 -6.81 5.66
CA ILE A 52 -2.89 -7.15 7.07
C ILE A 52 -2.05 -8.36 7.46
N SER A 53 -2.06 -9.42 6.64
CA SER A 53 -1.28 -10.63 6.90
C SER A 53 0.23 -10.31 6.97
N PHE A 54 0.77 -9.61 5.98
CA PHE A 54 2.19 -9.23 5.93
C PHE A 54 2.60 -8.31 7.10
N ALA A 55 1.72 -7.42 7.54
CA ALA A 55 2.02 -6.53 8.67
C ALA A 55 2.01 -7.25 10.03
N ARG A 56 1.26 -8.36 10.17
CA ARG A 56 1.22 -9.17 11.39
C ARG A 56 2.39 -10.16 11.50
N THR A 57 2.88 -10.63 10.36
CA THR A 57 4.08 -11.47 10.24
C THR A 57 5.06 -10.82 9.26
N PRO A 58 5.80 -9.78 9.70
CA PRO A 58 6.87 -9.22 8.91
C PRO A 58 8.01 -10.23 8.85
N ASN A 59 8.05 -11.08 7.82
CA ASN A 59 9.25 -11.85 7.49
C ASN A 59 10.42 -10.90 7.20
#